data_AF-A0A7T1IDL1-F1
#
_entry.id   AF-A0A7T1IDL1-F1
#
_cell.length_a   1.000
_cell.length_b   1.000
_cell.length_c   1.000
_cell.angle_alpha   90.00
_cell.angle_beta   90.00
_cell.angle_gamma   90.00
#
_symmetry.space_group_name_H-M   'P 1'
#
loop_
_entity.id
_entity.type
_entity.pdbx_description
1 polymer ?
#
loop_
_entity_poly.entity_id
_entity_poly.type
_entity_poly.pdbx_seq_one_letter_code
_entity_poly.pdbx_strand_id
1 'polypeptide(L)'
;MSSLEGKTRPFRQFFRKLLEIEGIEPTNNAAERALRQSVIQRKISQGVQSRQGAICRSRLLTVTTTLRQQGRDVWEFLEQAWIAHHRGGVMPSLLSDP
;
A
#
# COMPACT_ATOMS: atom_id res chain seq x y z
N MET A 1 -37.02 -5.01 17.56
CA MET A 1 -35.72 -5.73 17.49
C MET A 1 -35.39 -6.11 16.04
N SER A 2 -35.20 -5.14 15.15
CA SER A 2 -34.80 -5.38 13.75
C SER A 2 -34.08 -4.15 13.24
N SER A 3 -32.77 -4.05 13.48
CA SER A 3 -31.88 -3.11 12.78
C SER A 3 -30.41 -3.30 13.19
N LEU A 4 -29.82 -4.49 12.99
CA LEU A 4 -28.36 -4.68 13.14
C LEU A 4 -27.73 -5.68 12.13
N GLU A 5 -28.45 -6.17 11.11
CA GLU A 5 -27.91 -7.12 10.12
C GLU A 5 -27.20 -6.48 8.90
N GLY A 6 -27.04 -5.15 8.90
CA GLY A 6 -26.52 -4.41 7.74
C GLY A 6 -25.00 -4.20 7.69
N LYS A 7 -24.28 -4.33 8.82
CA LYS A 7 -22.88 -3.85 8.94
C LYS A 7 -21.77 -4.91 8.83
N THR A 8 -22.11 -6.20 8.88
CA THR A 8 -21.13 -7.31 8.91
C THR A 8 -20.79 -7.90 7.53
N ARG A 9 -21.44 -7.42 6.46
CA ARG A 9 -21.38 -8.02 5.12
C ARG A 9 -20.00 -7.98 4.41
N PRO A 10 -19.13 -6.94 4.53
CA PRO A 10 -17.89 -6.90 3.74
C PRO A 10 -16.79 -7.82 4.28
N PHE A 11 -16.74 -8.02 5.61
CA PHE A 11 -15.67 -8.80 6.24
C PHE A 11 -15.77 -10.30 5.93
N ARG A 12 -17.00 -10.82 5.87
CA ARG A 12 -17.27 -12.23 5.51
C ARG A 12 -16.90 -12.54 4.07
N GLN A 13 -17.07 -11.57 3.16
CA GLN A 13 -16.75 -11.73 1.75
C GLN A 13 -15.23 -11.67 1.49
N PHE A 14 -14.49 -10.87 2.26
CA PHE A 14 -13.03 -10.81 2.21
C PHE A 14 -12.38 -12.15 2.59
N PHE A 15 -12.78 -12.74 3.72
CA PHE A 15 -12.27 -14.05 4.14
C PHE A 15 -12.61 -15.16 3.14
N ARG A 16 -13.81 -15.11 2.53
CA ARG A 16 -14.19 -16.07 1.50
C ARG A 16 -13.23 -16.02 0.30
N LYS A 17 -12.87 -14.82 -0.18
CA LYS A 17 -11.89 -14.68 -1.27
C LYS A 17 -10.50 -15.22 -0.92
N LEU A 18 -10.03 -15.03 0.32
CA LEU A 18 -8.75 -15.60 0.76
C LEU A 18 -8.76 -17.13 0.76
N LEU A 19 -9.90 -17.74 1.08
CA LEU A 19 -10.07 -19.20 1.10
C LEU A 19 -10.26 -19.81 -0.30
N GLU A 20 -10.75 -19.03 -1.27
CA GLU A 20 -11.02 -19.49 -2.63
C GLU A 20 -9.79 -19.47 -3.54
N ILE A 21 -8.73 -18.73 -3.19
CA ILE A 21 -7.50 -18.62 -4.00
C ILE A 21 -6.43 -19.53 -3.41
N GLU A 22 -6.13 -20.61 -4.13
CA GLU A 22 -5.08 -21.56 -3.77
C GLU A 22 -3.71 -20.86 -3.74
N GLY A 23 -2.95 -21.07 -2.67
CA GLY A 23 -1.61 -20.49 -2.49
C GLY A 23 -1.54 -19.17 -1.70
N ILE A 24 -2.67 -18.58 -1.30
CA ILE A 24 -2.69 -17.40 -0.41
C ILE A 24 -2.83 -17.85 1.05
N GLU A 25 -1.95 -17.35 1.93
CA GLU A 25 -2.06 -17.58 3.37
C GLU A 25 -3.41 -17.01 3.88
N PRO A 26 -4.22 -17.76 4.66
CA PRO A 26 -5.54 -17.30 5.13
C PRO A 26 -5.43 -16.27 6.27
N THR A 27 -4.39 -15.44 6.26
CA THR A 27 -4.10 -14.44 7.29
C THR A 27 -3.70 -13.11 6.65
N ASN A 28 -3.89 -12.03 7.39
CA ASN A 28 -3.50 -10.68 6.99
C ASN A 28 -2.03 -10.35 7.33
N ASN A 29 -1.25 -11.35 7.77
CA ASN A 29 0.06 -11.14 8.35
C ASN A 29 1.02 -10.39 7.41
N ALA A 30 0.99 -10.70 6.12
CA ALA A 30 1.84 -10.05 5.12
C ALA A 30 1.53 -8.54 5.01
N ALA A 31 0.25 -8.17 4.94
CA ALA A 31 -0.14 -6.76 4.85
C ALA A 31 0.14 -6.02 6.17
N GLU A 32 -0.13 -6.64 7.31
CA GLU A 32 0.18 -6.06 8.62
C GLU A 32 1.68 -5.83 8.80
N ARG A 33 2.51 -6.81 8.44
CA ARG A 33 3.98 -6.68 8.47
C ARG A 33 4.45 -5.54 7.56
N ALA A 34 3.92 -5.42 6.35
CA ALA A 34 4.27 -4.35 5.43
C ALA A 34 3.94 -2.95 5.99
N LEU A 35 2.78 -2.81 6.65
CA LEU A 35 2.33 -1.52 7.20
C LEU A 35 2.97 -1.17 8.55
N ARG A 36 3.45 -2.16 9.33
CA ARG A 36 3.89 -2.00 10.72
C ARG A 36 4.87 -0.86 10.93
N GLN A 37 5.91 -0.78 10.11
CA GLN A 37 6.94 0.25 10.22
C GLN A 37 6.35 1.65 10.04
N SER A 38 5.49 1.83 9.04
CA SER A 38 4.85 3.12 8.78
C SER A 38 3.89 3.56 9.89
N VAL A 39 3.22 2.63 10.55
CA VAL A 39 2.30 2.91 11.67
C VAL A 39 3.09 3.32 12.91
N ILE A 40 4.18 2.61 13.22
CA ILE A 40 5.09 2.93 14.34
C ILE A 40 5.67 4.34 14.14
N GLN A 41 6.21 4.63 12.96
CA GLN A 41 6.78 5.94 12.64
C GLN A 41 5.75 7.06 12.79
N ARG A 42 4.52 6.85 12.30
CA ARG A 42 3.43 7.82 12.47
C ARG A 42 3.13 8.09 13.95
N LYS A 43 3.12 7.05 14.77
CA LYS A 43 2.84 7.17 16.20
C LYS A 43 3.94 7.95 16.93
N ILE A 44 5.20 7.67 16.62
CA ILE A 44 6.35 8.36 17.22
C ILE A 44 6.41 9.83 16.77
N SER A 45 6.18 10.10 15.48
CA SER A 45 6.27 11.44 14.90
C SER A 45 5.02 12.30 15.10
N GLN A 46 3.99 11.80 15.81
CA GLN A 46 2.65 12.41 15.88
C GLN A 46 1.98 12.63 14.52
N GLY A 47 2.42 11.90 13.49
CA GLY A 47 1.86 11.93 12.14
C GLY A 47 2.05 13.25 11.41
N VAL A 48 1.22 13.45 10.38
CA VAL A 48 1.25 14.65 9.52
C VAL A 48 0.00 15.48 9.78
N GLN A 49 0.18 16.77 10.03
CA GLN A 49 -0.89 17.69 10.43
C GLN A 49 -1.59 18.38 9.26
N SER A 50 -1.14 18.14 8.02
CA SER A 50 -1.73 18.71 6.81
C SER A 50 -2.25 17.62 5.87
N ARG A 51 -3.35 17.92 5.16
CA ARG A 51 -3.91 17.03 4.14
C ARG A 51 -2.90 16.72 3.03
N GLN A 52 -2.18 17.75 2.56
CA GLN A 52 -1.18 17.59 1.52
C GLN A 52 -0.02 16.70 1.95
N GLY A 53 0.46 16.88 3.18
CA GLY A 53 1.51 16.03 3.72
C GLY A 53 1.05 14.59 3.95
N ALA A 54 -0.21 14.38 4.35
CA ALA A 54 -0.78 13.04 4.45
C ALA A 54 -0.84 12.31 3.09
N ILE A 55 -1.21 13.01 2.01
CA ILE A 55 -1.18 12.49 0.63
C ILE A 55 0.25 12.19 0.18
N CYS A 56 1.19 13.10 0.43
CA CYS A 56 2.59 12.89 0.07
C CYS A 56 3.14 11.63 0.77
N ARG A 57 2.91 11.52 2.09
CA ARG A 57 3.32 10.36 2.88
C ARG A 57 2.67 9.07 2.41
N SER A 58 1.38 9.07 2.06
CA SER A 58 0.71 7.87 1.57
C SER A 58 1.28 7.41 0.23
N ARG A 59 1.54 8.34 -0.71
CA ARG A 59 2.18 8.04 -2.00
C ARG A 59 3.58 7.45 -1.84
N LEU A 60 4.42 8.06 -1.01
CA LEU A 60 5.78 7.55 -0.74
C LEU A 60 5.75 6.17 -0.09
N LEU A 61 4.83 5.95 0.86
CA LEU A 61 4.66 4.64 1.48
C LEU A 61 4.23 3.59 0.46
N THR A 62 3.26 3.90 -0.41
CA THR A 62 2.83 3.00 -1.48
C THR A 62 3.99 2.63 -2.39
N VAL A 63 4.70 3.62 -2.95
CA VAL A 63 5.83 3.39 -3.86
C VAL A 63 6.90 2.52 -3.20
N THR A 64 7.36 2.91 -2.01
CA THR A 64 8.45 2.20 -1.33
C THR A 64 8.06 0.79 -0.90
N THR A 65 6.82 0.58 -0.46
CA THR A 65 6.34 -0.74 -0.01
C THR A 65 6.17 -1.68 -1.20
N THR A 66 5.55 -1.20 -2.28
CA THR A 66 5.32 -2.00 -3.49
C THR A 66 6.64 -2.38 -4.17
N LEU A 67 7.58 -1.45 -4.34
CA LEU A 67 8.88 -1.76 -4.95
C LEU A 67 9.68 -2.77 -4.13
N ARG A 68 9.69 -2.63 -2.80
CA ARG A 68 10.35 -3.60 -1.92
C ARG A 68 9.71 -5.00 -2.00
N GLN A 69 8.39 -5.08 -2.09
CA GLN A 69 7.68 -6.35 -2.29
C GLN A 69 7.99 -6.98 -3.65
N GLN A 70 8.21 -6.15 -4.68
CA GLN A 70 8.62 -6.59 -6.02
C GLN A 70 10.13 -6.89 -6.13
N GLY A 71 10.92 -6.66 -5.08
CA GLY A 71 12.39 -6.80 -5.13
C GLY A 71 13.09 -5.77 -6.02
N ARG A 72 12.44 -4.64 -6.31
CA ARG A 72 12.97 -3.56 -7.16
C ARG A 72 13.63 -2.47 -6.31
N ASP A 73 14.66 -1.85 -6.86
CA ASP A 73 15.35 -0.75 -6.19
C ASP A 73 14.44 0.50 -6.15
N VAL A 74 14.30 1.06 -4.94
CA VAL A 74 13.45 2.23 -4.71
C VAL A 74 14.08 3.48 -5.29
N TRP A 75 15.42 3.58 -5.24
CA TRP A 75 16.10 4.79 -5.62
C TRP A 75 16.21 4.95 -7.12
N GLU A 76 16.49 3.85 -7.83
CA GLU A 76 16.42 3.75 -9.28
C GLU A 76 15.04 4.18 -9.80
N PHE A 77 13.95 3.69 -9.19
CA PHE A 77 12.59 4.08 -9.58
C PHE A 77 12.34 5.59 -9.39
N LEU A 78 12.76 6.14 -8.25
CA LEU A 78 12.57 7.57 -7.96
C LEU A 78 13.41 8.45 -8.87
N GLU A 79 14.63 8.04 -9.22
CA GLU A 79 15.48 8.71 -10.20
C GLU A 79 14.81 8.71 -11.58
N GLN A 80 14.33 7.56 -12.05
CA GLN A 80 13.62 7.44 -13.32
C GLN A 80 12.37 8.33 -13.35
N ALA A 81 11.57 8.33 -12.28
CA ALA A 81 10.38 9.17 -12.16
C ALA A 81 10.74 10.67 -12.15
N TRP A 82 11.83 11.04 -11.48
CA TRP A 82 12.33 12.41 -11.45
C TRP A 82 12.77 12.86 -12.84
N ILE A 83 13.58 12.05 -13.53
CA ILE A 83 14.05 12.34 -14.89
C ILE A 83 12.87 12.46 -15.86
N ALA A 84 11.92 11.52 -15.82
CA ALA A 84 10.75 11.55 -16.69
C ALA A 84 9.91 12.81 -16.47
N HIS A 85 9.68 13.21 -15.22
CA HIS A 85 8.94 14.44 -14.88
C HIS A 85 9.62 15.71 -15.42
N HIS A 86 10.95 15.79 -15.37
CA HIS A 86 11.68 17.01 -15.78
C HIS A 86 12.01 17.06 -17.26
N ARG A 87 12.20 15.90 -17.90
CA ARG A 87 12.63 15.81 -19.31
C ARG A 87 11.51 15.41 -20.27
N GLY A 88 10.28 15.24 -19.78
CA GLY A 88 9.13 14.81 -20.59
C GLY A 88 9.23 13.36 -21.07
N GLY A 89 9.90 12.50 -20.30
CA GLY A 89 10.05 11.08 -20.61
C GLY A 89 8.84 10.23 -20.22
N VAL A 90 8.91 8.93 -20.49
CA VAL A 90 7.88 7.97 -20.06
C VAL A 90 7.99 7.76 -18.55
N MET A 91 6.88 7.90 -17.82
CA MET A 91 6.85 7.66 -16.37
C MET A 91 7.05 6.17 -16.08
N PRO A 92 7.94 5.79 -15.15
CA PRO A 92 8.13 4.39 -14.79
C PRO A 92 6.88 3.83 -14.12
N SER A 93 6.50 2.60 -14.50
CA SER A 93 5.34 1.92 -13.91
C SER A 93 5.68 1.33 -12.54
N LEU A 94 4.79 1.56 -11.58
CA LEU A 94 4.83 0.91 -10.27
C LEU A 94 4.32 -0.54 -10.33
N LEU A 95 3.50 -0.87 -11.33
CA LEU A 95 3.05 -2.24 -11.58
C LEU A 95 4.11 -2.97 -12.40
N SER A 96 4.45 -4.19 -11.99
CA SER A 96 5.25 -5.09 -12.81
C SER A 96 4.43 -5.55 -14.02
N ASP A 97 5.09 -5.77 -15.16
CA ASP A 97 4.45 -6.45 -16.29
C ASP A 97 4.08 -7.89 -15.87
N PRO A 98 2.94 -8.42 -16.36
CA PRO A 98 2.38 -9.71 -15.93
C PRO A 98 3.25 -10.92 -16.31
#